data_AF-A0A840U650-F1
#
_entry.id   AF-A0A840U650-F1
#
_cell.length_a   1.000
_cell.length_b   1.000
_cell.length_c   1.000
_cell.angle_alpha   90.00
_cell.angle_beta   90.00
_cell.angle_gamma   90.00
#
_symmetry.space_group_name_H-M   'P 1'
#
loop_
_entity.id
_entity.type
_entity.pdbx_description
1 polymer ?
#
loop_
_entity_poly.entity_id
_entity_poly.type
_entity_poly.pdbx_seq_one_letter_code
_entity_poly.pdbx_strand_id
1 'polypeptide(L)' 'MSDAGNNNKSRRPGVLKILQGIAAGAFGVQSDRRRQEDFSSQSPWPYIAAGLLFTAAFVGGLILVVKLVLASQ' A
#
# COMPACT_ATOMS: atom_id res chain seq x y z
N MET A 1 1.04 -14.73 -45.99
CA MET A 1 0.59 -13.67 -45.07
C MET A 1 1.47 -13.77 -43.83
N SER A 2 2.31 -12.79 -43.58
CA SER A 2 3.39 -12.87 -42.58
C SER A 2 2.87 -12.54 -41.17
N ASP A 3 3.03 -13.48 -40.23
CA ASP A 3 2.85 -13.25 -38.80
C ASP A 3 3.95 -12.30 -38.29
N ALA A 4 3.56 -11.08 -37.92
CA ALA A 4 4.45 -10.09 -37.33
C ALA A 4 4.36 -10.15 -35.79
N GLY A 5 5.27 -10.93 -35.22
CA GLY A 5 6.01 -10.74 -33.96
C GLY A 5 5.38 -10.04 -32.76
N ASN A 6 5.34 -10.75 -31.63
CA ASN A 6 5.48 -10.13 -30.31
C ASN A 6 6.38 -10.97 -29.39
N ASN A 7 7.66 -10.61 -29.33
CA ASN A 7 8.64 -11.21 -28.43
C ASN A 7 8.57 -10.53 -27.05
N ASN A 8 7.59 -10.90 -26.23
CA ASN A 8 7.53 -10.47 -24.83
C ASN A 8 8.51 -11.28 -23.98
N LYS A 9 9.79 -10.88 -23.99
CA LYS A 9 10.81 -11.43 -23.10
C LYS A 9 10.58 -10.81 -21.71
N SER A 10 9.88 -11.53 -20.83
CA SER A 10 9.63 -11.18 -19.44
C SER A 10 10.94 -11.02 -18.67
N ARG A 11 11.54 -9.83 -18.75
CA ARG A 11 12.75 -9.47 -18.00
C ARG A 11 12.41 -9.52 -16.52
N ARG A 12 13.18 -10.32 -15.76
CA ARG A 12 13.07 -10.39 -14.30
C ARG A 12 13.05 -8.95 -13.74
N PRO A 13 12.09 -8.60 -12.86
CA PRO A 13 12.03 -7.28 -12.27
C PRO A 13 13.40 -6.93 -11.68
N GLY A 14 13.99 -5.82 -12.12
CA GLY A 14 15.23 -5.35 -11.52
C GLY A 14 15.04 -5.10 -10.03
N VAL A 15 16.12 -5.19 -9.25
CA VAL A 15 16.12 -4.96 -7.79
C VAL A 15 15.45 -3.63 -7.43
N LEU A 16 15.62 -2.60 -8.28
CA LEU A 16 14.94 -1.32 -8.16
C LEU A 16 13.40 -1.41 -8.27
N LYS A 17 12.88 -2.26 -9.15
CA LYS A 17 11.44 -2.48 -9.32
C LYS A 17 10.82 -3.21 -8.12
N ILE A 18 11.63 -4.05 -7.49
CA ILE A 18 11.29 -4.77 -6.26
C ILE A 18 11.26 -3.79 -5.07
N LEU A 19 12.25 -2.91 -4.94
CA LEU A 19 12.27 -1.81 -3.96
C LEU A 19 11.10 -0.83 -4.14
N GLN A 20 10.77 -0.51 -5.39
CA GLN A 20 9.59 0.32 -5.71
C GLN A 20 8.27 -0.36 -5.28
N GLY A 21 8.15 -1.68 -5.44
CA GLY A 21 7.00 -2.43 -4.95
C GLY A 21 6.91 -2.47 -3.42
N ILE A 22 8.05 -2.60 -2.73
CA ILE A 22 8.12 -2.59 -1.27
C ILE A 22 7.76 -1.20 -0.73
N ALA A 23 8.22 -0.12 -1.37
CA ALA A 23 7.81 1.24 -1.04
C ALA A 23 6.30 1.44 -1.26
N ALA A 24 5.77 1.04 -2.41
CA ALA A 24 4.35 1.12 -2.71
C ALA A 24 3.49 0.36 -1.67
N GLY A 25 3.94 -0.82 -1.24
CA GLY A 25 3.29 -1.62 -0.20
C GLY A 25 3.39 -1.02 1.21
N ALA A 26 4.49 -0.39 1.57
CA ALA A 26 4.66 0.27 2.87
C ALA A 26 3.82 1.56 3.01
N PHE A 27 3.53 2.21 1.87
CA PHE A 27 2.64 3.37 1.80
C PHE A 27 1.15 3.01 1.64
N GLY A 28 0.79 1.73 1.76
CA GLY A 28 -0.61 1.29 1.84
C GLY A 28 -1.32 1.11 0.50
N VAL A 29 -0.59 0.91 -0.61
CA VAL A 29 -1.24 0.73 -1.92
C VAL A 29 -1.72 -0.71 -2.11
N GLN A 30 -2.89 -0.98 -1.54
CA GLN A 30 -3.75 -1.96 -2.17
C GLN A 30 -4.30 -1.32 -3.45
N SER A 31 -3.97 -1.94 -4.58
CA SER A 31 -4.31 -1.43 -5.92
C SER A 31 -5.77 -1.04 -6.03
N ASP A 32 -6.05 0.08 -6.69
CA ASP A 32 -7.38 0.68 -6.98
C ASP A 32 -8.43 -0.27 -7.57
N ARG A 33 -8.03 -1.48 -7.93
CA ARG A 33 -8.87 -2.57 -8.41
C ARG A 33 -9.90 -3.05 -7.37
N ARG A 34 -9.58 -3.02 -6.06
CA ARG A 34 -10.54 -3.34 -4.99
C ARG A 34 -11.42 -2.14 -4.60
N ARG A 35 -10.90 -0.92 -4.78
CA ARG A 35 -11.65 0.31 -4.54
C ARG A 35 -12.87 0.40 -5.46
N GLN A 36 -12.74 0.10 -6.74
CA GLN A 36 -13.84 0.24 -7.70
C GLN A 36 -15.01 -0.74 -7.46
N GLU A 37 -14.73 -1.95 -6.97
CA GLU A 37 -15.76 -2.91 -6.55
C GLU A 37 -16.43 -2.49 -5.24
N ASP A 38 -15.64 -2.05 -4.25
CA ASP A 38 -16.19 -1.69 -2.95
C ASP A 38 -16.87 -0.30 -2.95
N PHE A 39 -16.47 0.63 -3.82
CA PHE A 39 -17.18 1.90 -4.06
C PHE A 39 -18.45 1.73 -4.92
N SER A 40 -18.62 0.56 -5.56
CA SER A 40 -19.89 0.18 -6.15
C SER A 40 -20.87 -0.42 -5.12
N SER A 41 -20.39 -0.75 -3.92
CA SER A 41 -21.20 -1.20 -2.79
C SER A 41 -21.66 -0.02 -1.91
N GLN A 42 -22.88 -0.12 -1.39
CA GLN A 42 -23.82 0.96 -1.04
C GLN A 42 -23.42 1.95 0.09
N SER A 43 -22.20 1.96 0.66
CA SER A 43 -21.91 2.85 1.80
C SER A 43 -20.41 3.17 2.06
N PRO A 44 -20.03 4.45 2.24
CA PRO A 44 -18.65 4.87 2.50
C PRO A 44 -18.18 4.67 3.96
N TRP A 45 -19.08 4.28 4.87
CA TRP A 45 -18.80 4.17 6.30
C TRP A 45 -17.65 3.23 6.69
N PRO A 46 -17.49 2.03 6.08
CA PRO A 46 -16.39 1.13 6.42
C PRO A 46 -15.00 1.74 6.18
N TYR A 47 -14.87 2.58 5.16
CA TYR A 47 -13.62 3.27 4.82
C TYR A 47 -13.24 4.34 5.84
N ILE A 48 -14.23 5.09 6.32
CA ILE A 48 -14.05 6.13 7.33
C ILE A 48 -13.62 5.51 8.65
N ALA A 49 -14.29 4.42 9.06
CA ALA A 49 -13.95 3.69 10.28
C ALA A 49 -12.53 3.08 10.20
N ALA A 50 -12.18 2.46 9.07
CA ALA A 50 -10.84 1.90 8.85
C ALA A 50 -9.76 2.99 8.89
N GLY A 51 -10.02 4.15 8.27
CA GLY A 51 -9.11 5.30 8.28
C GLY A 51 -8.89 5.84 9.69
N LEU A 52 -9.95 6.04 10.46
CA LEU A 52 -9.87 6.51 11.85
C LEU A 52 -9.10 5.54 12.75
N LEU A 53 -9.36 4.24 12.62
CA LEU A 53 -8.67 3.22 13.38
C LEU A 53 -7.17 3.19 13.05
N PHE A 54 -6.82 3.29 11.76
CA PHE A 54 -5.44 3.37 11.30
C PHE A 54 -4.73 4.63 11.85
N THR A 55 -5.38 5.79 11.80
CA THR A 55 -4.82 7.03 12.34
C THR A 55 -4.58 6.95 13.85
N ALA A 56 -5.53 6.41 14.61
CA ALA A 56 -5.37 6.24 16.05
C ALA A 56 -4.19 5.32 16.38
N ALA A 57 -4.07 4.19 15.67
CA ALA A 57 -2.96 3.25 15.84
C ALA A 57 -1.61 3.89 15.49
N PHE A 58 -1.55 4.67 14.40
CA PHE A 58 -0.34 5.37 13.98
C PHE A 58 0.13 6.39 15.04
N VAL A 59 -0.79 7.22 15.54
CA VAL A 59 -0.48 8.20 16.59
C VAL A 59 -0.05 7.51 17.88
N GLY A 60 -0.73 6.43 18.29
CA GLY A 60 -0.33 5.62 19.44
C GLY A 60 1.08 5.03 19.28
N GLY A 61 1.42 4.55 18.09
CA GLY A 61 2.75 4.07 17.74
C GLY A 61 3.82 5.15 17.89
N LEU A 62 3.57 6.36 17.38
CA LEU A 62 4.49 7.48 17.54
C LEU A 62 4.70 7.86 19.01
N ILE A 63 3.62 7.89 19.81
CA ILE A 63 3.72 8.16 21.25
C ILE A 63 4.58 7.10 21.93
N LEU A 64 4.38 5.82 21.62
CA LEU A 64 5.18 4.73 22.18
C LEU A 64 6.67 4.91 21.85
N VAL A 65 6.98 5.21 20.58
CA VAL A 65 8.36 5.48 20.12
C VAL A 65 8.96 6.64 20.88
N VAL A 66 8.24 7.76 21.01
CA VAL A 66 8.70 8.94 21.76
C VAL A 66 8.98 8.59 23.22
N LYS A 67 8.07 7.85 23.87
CA LYS A 67 8.25 7.43 25.26
C LYS A 67 9.46 6.51 25.43
N LEU A 68 9.69 5.58 24.50
CA LEU A 68 10.89 4.72 24.50
C LEU A 68 12.17 5.55 24.37
N VAL A 69 12.19 6.52 23.46
CA VAL A 69 13.34 7.40 23.25
C VAL A 69 13.60 8.25 24.50
N LEU A 70 12.58 8.82 25.13
CA LEU A 70 12.73 9.60 26.36
C LEU A 70 13.14 8.73 27.54
N ALA A 71 12.66 7.49 27.65
CA ALA A 71 13.07 6.57 28.71
C ALA A 71 14.52 6.08 28.56
N SER A 72 15.10 6.23 27.38
CA SER A 72 16.50 5.86 27.07
C SER A 72 17.50 7.01 27.22
N GLN A 73 17.03 8.23 27.53
CA GLN A 73 17.85 9.40 27.87
C GLN A 73 17.88 9.58 29.39
#